data_AF-A0AAW2P5Z1-F1
#
_entry.id   AF-A0AAW2P5Z1-F1
#
_cell.length_a   1.000
_cell.length_b   1.000
_cell.length_c   1.000
_cell.angle_alpha   90.00
_cell.angle_beta   90.00
_cell.angle_gamma   90.00
#
_symmetry.space_group_name_H-M   'P 1'
#
loop_
_entity.id
_entity.type
_entity.pdbx_description
1 polymer ?
#
loop_
_entity_poly.entity_id
_entity_poly.type
_entity_poly.pdbx_seq_one_letter_code
_entity_poly.pdbx_strand_id
1 'polypeptide(L)'
;MRKLKFHEKKLLKKVNFLEWKREGGQRENLVIHRYHVTGRDDYKKYSSLCRMVQKLVNILKQMDSRDPFRIEMTDALIEKL
;
A
#
# COMPACT_ATOMS: atom_id res chain seq x y z
N MET A 1 6.67 -26.75 10.51
CA MET A 1 7.56 -26.26 11.58
C MET A 1 7.00 -26.68 12.93
N ARG A 2 7.84 -27.10 13.87
CA ARG A 2 7.37 -27.55 15.19
C ARG A 2 6.87 -26.38 16.04
N LYS A 3 5.85 -26.62 16.88
CA LYS A 3 5.35 -25.64 17.85
C LYS A 3 6.39 -25.42 18.96
N LEU A 4 6.78 -24.16 19.16
CA LEU A 4 7.72 -23.76 20.21
C LEU A 4 7.09 -23.93 21.61
N LYS A 5 7.89 -24.41 22.56
CA LYS A 5 7.56 -24.44 23.99
C LYS A 5 7.52 -23.01 24.55
N PHE A 6 6.94 -22.85 25.74
CA PHE A 6 6.76 -21.54 26.37
C PHE A 6 8.08 -20.75 26.52
N HIS A 7 9.14 -21.40 27.00
CA HIS A 7 10.45 -20.76 27.17
C HIS A 7 11.10 -20.38 25.83
N GLU A 8 10.97 -21.23 24.81
CA GLU A 8 11.48 -20.97 23.46
C GLU A 8 10.75 -19.77 22.83
N LYS A 9 9.43 -19.68 22.97
CA LYS A 9 8.63 -18.54 22.50
C LYS A 9 8.98 -17.25 23.24
N LYS A 10 9.33 -17.32 24.53
CA LYS A 10 9.76 -16.16 25.32
C LYS A 10 11.10 -15.60 24.85
N LEU A 11 12.01 -16.45 24.38
CA LEU A 11 13.30 -16.05 23.80
C LEU A 11 13.13 -15.58 22.33
N LEU A 12 12.35 -16.31 21.54
CA LEU A 12 12.20 -16.11 20.09
C LEU A 12 10.96 -15.28 19.72
N LYS A 13 10.74 -14.15 20.40
CA LYS A 13 9.53 -13.32 20.20
C LYS A 13 9.42 -12.67 18.81
N LYS A 14 10.55 -12.42 18.16
CA LYS A 14 10.61 -11.76 16.84
C LYS A 14 10.80 -12.75 15.68
N VAL A 15 10.83 -14.05 15.95
CA VAL A 15 11.05 -15.07 14.93
C VAL A 15 9.71 -15.49 14.35
N ASN A 16 9.43 -15.00 13.15
CA ASN A 16 8.33 -15.47 12.31
C ASN A 16 8.90 -15.70 10.90
N PHE A 17 8.77 -16.94 10.41
CA PHE A 17 9.30 -17.33 9.10
C PHE A 17 8.32 -17.05 7.96
N LEU A 18 7.03 -16.90 8.27
CA LEU A 18 5.97 -16.71 7.28
C LEU A 18 5.63 -15.23 7.08
N GLU A 19 5.78 -14.40 8.12
CA GLU A 19 5.46 -12.98 8.05
C GLU A 19 6.65 -12.14 8.48
N TRP A 20 7.15 -11.33 7.54
CA TRP A 20 8.22 -10.38 7.79
C TRP A 20 7.66 -8.96 7.78
N LYS A 21 8.07 -8.13 8.76
CA LYS A 21 7.58 -6.75 8.87
C LYS A 21 7.83 -5.90 7.61
N ARG A 22 8.91 -6.20 6.88
CA ARG A 22 9.30 -5.48 5.66
C ARG A 22 8.32 -5.69 4.51
N GLU A 23 7.63 -6.83 4.48
CA GLU A 23 6.72 -7.18 3.38
C GLU A 23 5.36 -6.45 3.49
N GLY A 24 5.14 -5.67 4.56
CA GLY A 24 3.91 -4.91 4.72
C GLY A 24 2.67 -5.80 4.98
N GLY A 25 2.89 -7.06 5.36
CA GLY A 25 1.85 -8.05 5.64
C GLY A 25 1.37 -8.82 4.40
N GLN A 26 0.24 -9.53 4.54
CA GLN A 26 -0.31 -10.40 3.49
C GLN A 26 -1.22 -9.66 2.48
N ARG A 27 -1.23 -8.33 2.47
CA ARG A 27 -2.20 -7.54 1.69
C ARG A 27 -2.05 -7.74 0.18
N GLU A 28 -0.81 -7.78 -0.32
CA GLU A 28 -0.51 -8.06 -1.73
C GLU A 28 -1.10 -9.40 -2.16
N ASN A 29 -0.79 -10.48 -1.43
CA ASN A 29 -1.30 -11.82 -1.71
C ASN A 29 -2.82 -11.91 -1.65
N LEU A 30 -3.45 -11.25 -0.66
CA LEU A 30 -4.91 -11.23 -0.53
C LEU A 30 -5.60 -10.54 -1.71
N VAL A 31 -5.04 -9.43 -2.20
CA VAL A 31 -5.58 -8.68 -3.34
C VAL A 31 -5.38 -9.44 -4.65
N ILE A 32 -4.18 -9.99 -4.86
CA ILE A 32 -3.86 -10.82 -6.03
C ILE A 32 -4.81 -12.03 -6.10
N HIS A 33 -5.04 -12.71 -4.98
CA HIS A 33 -5.92 -13.86 -4.93
C HIS A 33 -7.39 -13.48 -5.15
N ARG A 34 -7.86 -12.38 -4.54
CA ARG A 34 -9.25 -11.92 -4.66
C ARG A 34 -9.62 -11.51 -6.09
N TYR A 35 -8.72 -10.82 -6.78
CA TYR A 35 -8.98 -10.28 -8.12
C TYR A 35 -8.31 -11.09 -9.24
N HIS A 36 -7.76 -12.27 -8.91
CA HIS A 36 -7.07 -13.15 -9.86
C HIS A 36 -6.04 -12.43 -10.74
N VAL A 37 -5.24 -11.56 -10.13
CA VAL A 37 -4.17 -10.84 -10.83
C VAL A 37 -3.09 -11.84 -11.23
N THR A 38 -2.86 -12.02 -12.54
CA THR A 38 -1.96 -13.05 -13.06
C THR A 38 -0.50 -12.62 -13.07
N GLY A 39 -0.23 -11.33 -13.30
CA GLY A 39 1.13 -10.81 -13.30
C GLY A 39 1.66 -10.61 -11.88
N ARG A 40 2.80 -11.23 -11.59
CA ARG A 40 3.45 -11.18 -10.27
C ARG A 40 3.77 -9.75 -9.81
N ASP A 41 4.06 -8.83 -10.72
CA ASP A 41 4.41 -7.44 -10.41
C ASP A 41 3.29 -6.43 -10.64
N ASP A 42 2.11 -6.87 -11.11
CA ASP A 42 1.05 -5.94 -11.48
C ASP A 42 0.46 -5.23 -10.25
N TYR A 43 0.33 -5.93 -9.12
CA TYR A 43 -0.05 -5.30 -7.86
C TYR A 43 0.91 -4.16 -7.48
N LYS A 44 2.22 -4.35 -7.64
CA LYS A 44 3.22 -3.32 -7.33
C LYS A 44 3.11 -2.13 -8.28
N LYS A 45 2.87 -2.37 -9.57
CA LYS A 45 2.64 -1.30 -10.56
C LYS A 45 1.42 -0.48 -10.22
N TYR A 46 0.28 -1.12 -9.92
CA TYR A 46 -0.95 -0.43 -9.53
C TYR A 46 -0.78 0.33 -8.21
N SER A 47 -0.15 -0.29 -7.22
CA SER A 47 0.16 0.36 -5.94
C SER A 47 1.07 1.58 -6.11
N SER A 48 2.05 1.51 -7.01
CA SER A 48 2.91 2.64 -7.36
C SER A 48 2.12 3.78 -8.03
N LEU A 49 1.24 3.45 -8.98
CA LEU A 49 0.34 4.42 -9.63
C LEU A 49 -0.54 5.13 -8.60
N CYS A 50 -1.21 4.39 -7.72
CA CYS A 50 -2.02 4.97 -6.65
C CYS A 50 -1.19 5.86 -5.72
N ARG A 51 0.05 5.48 -5.38
CA ARG A 51 0.96 6.30 -4.57
C ARG A 51 1.35 7.60 -5.28
N MET A 52 1.54 7.59 -6.59
CA MET A 52 1.82 8.81 -7.36
C MET A 52 0.62 9.76 -7.34
N VAL A 53 -0.59 9.23 -7.56
CA VAL A 53 -1.82 10.03 -7.45
C VAL A 53 -1.99 10.60 -6.04
N GLN A 54 -1.78 9.80 -4.99
CA GLN A 54 -1.83 10.28 -3.61
C GLN A 54 -0.81 11.37 -3.31
N LYS A 55 0.41 11.28 -3.85
CA LYS A 55 1.41 12.34 -3.72
C LYS A 55 0.92 13.64 -4.36
N LEU A 56 0.35 13.56 -5.56
CA LEU A 56 -0.22 14.72 -6.24
C LEU A 56 -1.35 15.35 -5.41
N VAL A 57 -2.31 14.54 -4.95
CA VAL A 57 -3.42 15.00 -4.10
C VAL A 57 -2.92 15.63 -2.80
N ASN A 58 -1.88 15.06 -2.18
CA ASN A 58 -1.29 15.62 -0.97
C ASN A 58 -0.67 17.00 -1.24
N ILE A 59 -0.02 17.22 -2.38
CA ILE A 59 0.52 18.52 -2.76
C ILE A 59 -0.64 19.53 -2.96
N LEU A 60 -1.67 19.15 -3.73
CA LEU A 60 -2.85 20.01 -3.96
C LEU A 60 -3.56 20.38 -2.64
N LYS A 61 -3.61 19.44 -1.68
CA LYS A 61 -4.20 19.68 -0.37
C LYS A 61 -3.44 20.71 0.47
N GLN A 62 -2.12 20.85 0.28
CA GLN A 62 -1.31 21.83 1.00
C GLN A 62 -1.45 23.25 0.43
N MET A 63 -1.98 23.40 -0.78
CA MET A 63 -2.23 24.70 -1.41
C MET A 63 -3.46 25.38 -0.79
N ASP A 64 -3.57 26.71 -0.92
CA ASP A 64 -4.76 27.44 -0.47
C ASP A 64 -6.00 26.94 -1.23
N SER A 65 -7.09 26.75 -0.49
CA SER A 65 -8.42 26.41 -1.03
C SER A 65 -8.95 27.36 -2.10
N ARG A 66 -8.53 28.63 -2.09
CA ARG A 66 -9.00 29.67 -3.01
C ARG A 66 -8.13 29.84 -4.25
N ASP A 67 -7.01 29.12 -4.32
CA ASP A 67 -6.13 29.17 -5.48
C ASP A 67 -6.85 28.60 -6.72
N PRO A 68 -7.04 29.39 -7.80
CA PRO A 68 -7.66 28.91 -9.02
C PRO A 68 -6.97 27.68 -9.61
N PHE A 69 -5.64 27.58 -9.48
CA PHE A 69 -4.86 26.45 -9.98
C PHE A 69 -5.19 25.15 -9.25
N ARG A 70 -5.40 25.24 -7.93
CA ARG A 70 -5.81 24.08 -7.13
C ARG A 70 -7.18 23.56 -7.60
N ILE A 71 -8.13 24.47 -7.84
CA ILE A 71 -9.48 24.12 -8.26
C ILE A 71 -9.45 23.44 -9.63
N GLU A 72 -8.81 24.07 -10.63
CA GLU A 72 -8.69 23.55 -11.98
C GLU A 72 -8.00 22.17 -12.00
N MET A 73 -6.88 22.02 -11.29
CA MET A 73 -6.13 20.77 -11.25
C MET A 73 -6.88 19.66 -10.47
N THR A 74 -7.70 20.03 -9.49
CA THR A 74 -8.54 19.06 -8.76
C THR A 74 -9.68 18.57 -9.66
N ASP A 75 -10.33 19.48 -10.40
CA ASP A 75 -11.39 19.12 -11.35
C ASP A 75 -10.86 18.23 -12.47
N ALA A 76 -9.70 18.58 -13.06
CA ALA A 76 -9.05 17.76 -14.08
C ALA A 76 -8.63 16.38 -13.56
N LEU A 77 -8.23 16.27 -12.29
CA LEU A 77 -7.89 14.99 -11.68
C LEU A 77 -9.14 14.11 -11.48
N ILE A 78 -10.25 14.70 -11.05
CA ILE A 78 -11.52 14.00 -10.84
C ILE A 78 -12.12 13.55 -12.17
N GLU A 79 -12.06 14.38 -13.22
CA GLU A 79 -12.58 14.02 -14.55
C GLU A 79 -11.81 12.83 -15.16
N LYS A 80 -10.52 12.72 -14.87
CA LYS A 80 -9.66 11.67 -15.42
C LYS A 80 -9.75 10.33 -14.69
N LEU A 81 -10.11 10.32 -13.41
CA LEU A 81 -10.16 9.12 -12.55
C LEU A 81 -11.50 8.40 -12.66
#